data_AF-A0AAW1EE55-F1
#
_entry.id   AF-A0AAW1EE55-F1
#
_cell.length_a   1.000
_cell.length_b   1.000
_cell.length_c   1.000
_cell.angle_alpha   90.00
_cell.angle_beta   90.00
_cell.angle_gamma   90.00
#
_symmetry.space_group_name_H-M   'P 1'
#
loop_
_entity.id
_entity.type
_entity.pdbx_description
1 polymer ?
#
loop_
_entity_poly.entity_id
_entity_poly.type
_entity_poly.pdbx_seq_one_letter_code
_entity_poly.pdbx_strand_id
1 'polypeptide(L)'
;MGDESSLSRQIGSVERSVVFLRQEHLTLLHGLHLEILSLQKRCTELTGDLKVKPPGRSQIELQEEEELLEDRCWDAESRLAEEECSVGEFRKELTHKGALVGALRANLKEKERHFLEELKRRSHCSTILNTELQKQTEAAAYLSFQLHAARQKLHHQRMQQRQGLLARANIQGAQYGAEQNSVSPQMPSGASPVVKPKRKSARASSRVERARECVPIEKVMGPAEPTAMPDPALFLHPRRHRARSRHTVAQRQPPLGLEKEDEEEGGGEGLVEPQGERARLLSSAAVPPAAETKAD
;
A
#
# COMPACT_ATOMS: atom_id res chain seq x y z
N MET A 1 23.39 98.86 -86.47
CA MET A 1 23.92 97.60 -87.04
C MET A 1 24.00 96.50 -86.00
N GLY A 2 24.73 96.66 -84.88
CA GLY A 2 24.81 95.59 -83.86
C GLY A 2 23.49 95.32 -83.12
N ASP A 3 22.75 96.38 -82.79
CA ASP A 3 21.72 96.36 -81.74
C ASP A 3 20.46 95.57 -82.14
N GLU A 4 20.02 95.66 -83.40
CA GLU A 4 18.89 94.85 -83.89
C GLU A 4 19.18 93.35 -83.82
N SER A 5 20.42 92.92 -84.13
CA SER A 5 20.82 91.52 -84.01
C SER A 5 20.81 91.01 -82.56
N SER A 6 21.00 91.92 -81.59
CA SER A 6 20.84 91.62 -80.17
C SER A 6 19.37 91.49 -79.78
N LEU A 7 18.53 92.43 -80.22
CA LEU A 7 17.08 92.43 -79.98
C LEU A 7 16.39 91.19 -80.55
N SER A 8 16.60 90.84 -81.82
CA SER A 8 16.02 89.62 -82.40
C SER A 8 16.48 88.36 -81.66
N ARG A 9 17.71 88.34 -81.15
CA ARG A 9 18.28 87.22 -80.39
C ARG A 9 17.73 87.14 -78.96
N GLN A 10 17.37 88.27 -78.34
CA GLN A 10 16.60 88.31 -77.09
C GLN A 10 15.16 87.85 -77.30
N ILE A 11 14.45 88.38 -78.32
CA ILE A 11 13.07 88.01 -78.64
C ILE A 11 12.97 86.50 -78.86
N GLY A 12 13.79 85.93 -79.74
CA GLY A 12 13.84 84.48 -79.96
C GLY A 12 14.28 83.66 -78.73
N SER A 13 14.87 84.29 -77.71
CA SER A 13 15.15 83.64 -76.42
C SER A 13 13.95 83.66 -75.48
N VAL A 14 13.15 84.74 -75.48
CA VAL A 14 11.89 84.84 -74.73
C VAL A 14 10.82 83.95 -75.35
N GLU A 15 10.75 83.85 -76.68
CA GLU A 15 9.86 82.91 -77.37
C GLU A 15 10.16 81.46 -76.97
N ARG A 16 11.44 81.07 -76.94
CA ARG A 16 11.86 79.74 -76.46
C ARG A 16 11.52 79.52 -74.99
N SER A 17 11.70 80.50 -74.09
CA SER A 17 11.33 80.33 -72.69
C SER A 17 9.81 80.31 -72.46
N VAL A 18 9.02 81.04 -73.26
CA VAL A 18 7.55 80.97 -73.23
C VAL A 18 7.05 79.60 -73.74
N VAL A 19 7.66 79.03 -74.78
CA VAL A 19 7.35 77.66 -75.22
C VAL A 19 7.74 76.64 -74.13
N PHE A 20 8.90 76.81 -73.49
CA PHE A 20 9.34 75.96 -72.38
C PHE A 20 8.38 76.02 -71.18
N LEU A 21 8.03 77.21 -70.68
CA LEU A 21 7.04 77.38 -69.59
C LEU A 21 5.67 76.80 -69.95
N ARG A 22 5.23 76.90 -71.21
CA ARG A 22 3.98 76.27 -71.66
C ARG A 22 4.08 74.75 -71.63
N GLN A 23 5.21 74.18 -72.03
CA GLN A 23 5.46 72.74 -71.95
C GLN A 23 5.51 72.26 -70.50
N GLU A 24 6.22 72.96 -69.61
CA GLU A 24 6.27 72.66 -68.18
C GLU A 24 4.87 72.70 -67.55
N HIS A 25 4.10 73.77 -67.79
CA HIS A 25 2.74 73.91 -67.26
C HIS A 25 1.81 72.80 -67.76
N LEU A 26 1.90 72.39 -69.03
CA LEU A 26 1.16 71.24 -69.55
C LEU A 26 1.58 69.93 -68.87
N THR A 27 2.88 69.70 -68.63
CA THR A 27 3.33 68.49 -67.92
C THR A 27 2.90 68.46 -66.45
N LEU A 28 2.92 69.60 -65.76
CA LEU A 28 2.42 69.72 -64.39
C LEU A 28 0.92 69.46 -64.31
N LEU A 29 0.14 70.08 -65.19
CA LEU A 29 -1.32 69.93 -65.22
C LEU A 29 -1.73 68.49 -65.57
N HIS A 30 -0.99 67.81 -66.46
CA HIS A 30 -1.18 66.39 -66.73
C HIS A 30 -0.83 65.50 -65.52
N GLY A 31 0.29 65.78 -64.83
CA GLY A 31 0.71 65.06 -63.62
C GLY A 31 -0.32 65.18 -62.49
N LEU A 32 -0.79 66.40 -62.20
CA LEU A 32 -1.85 66.64 -61.22
C LEU A 32 -3.17 65.94 -61.58
N HIS A 33 -3.52 65.86 -62.87
CA HIS A 33 -4.70 65.11 -63.30
C HIS A 33 -4.59 63.61 -63.01
N LEU A 34 -3.41 63.00 -63.25
CA LEU A 34 -3.14 61.60 -62.91
C LEU A 34 -3.15 61.37 -61.39
N GLU A 35 -2.61 62.30 -60.59
CA GLU A 35 -2.65 62.22 -59.13
C GLU A 35 -4.07 62.30 -58.58
N ILE A 36 -4.90 63.21 -59.11
CA ILE A 36 -6.33 63.32 -58.77
C ILE A 36 -7.07 62.02 -59.10
N LEU A 37 -6.85 61.43 -60.27
CA LEU A 37 -7.46 60.13 -60.65
C LEU A 37 -6.98 58.99 -59.74
N SER A 38 -5.70 58.97 -59.35
CA SER A 38 -5.16 58.00 -58.40
C SER A 38 -5.76 58.13 -57.01
N LEU A 39 -5.91 59.36 -56.50
CA LEU A 39 -6.57 59.65 -55.23
C LEU A 39 -8.05 59.27 -55.26
N GLN A 40 -8.76 59.62 -56.33
CA GLN A 40 -10.17 59.23 -56.54
C GLN A 40 -10.33 57.71 -56.52
N LYS A 41 -9.49 56.98 -57.25
CA LYS A 41 -9.47 55.51 -57.24
C LYS A 41 -9.22 54.96 -55.82
N ARG A 42 -8.19 55.43 -55.12
CA ARG A 42 -7.88 54.95 -53.76
C ARG A 42 -9.01 55.25 -52.77
N CYS A 43 -9.68 56.41 -52.92
CA CYS A 43 -10.84 56.75 -52.12
C CYS A 43 -12.06 55.85 -52.42
N THR A 44 -12.30 55.47 -53.69
CA THR A 44 -13.37 54.52 -54.01
C THR A 44 -13.05 53.10 -53.56
N GLU A 45 -11.79 52.67 -53.63
CA GLU A 45 -11.32 51.39 -53.07
C GLU A 45 -11.54 51.34 -51.55
N LEU A 46 -11.03 52.32 -50.79
CA LEU A 46 -11.24 52.39 -49.34
C LEU A 46 -12.72 52.51 -48.93
N THR A 47 -13.54 53.20 -49.74
CA THR A 47 -15.00 53.28 -49.55
C THR A 47 -15.69 51.95 -49.88
N GLY A 48 -15.13 51.17 -50.81
CA GLY A 48 -15.53 49.79 -51.09
C GLY A 48 -15.21 48.87 -49.91
N ASP A 49 -13.95 48.87 -49.46
CA ASP A 49 -13.48 48.07 -48.32
C ASP A 49 -14.28 48.35 -47.04
N LEU A 50 -14.65 49.62 -46.78
CA LEU A 50 -15.49 50.01 -45.65
C LEU A 50 -16.96 49.55 -45.76
N LYS A 51 -17.45 49.24 -46.97
CA LYS A 51 -18.80 48.70 -47.22
C LYS A 51 -18.82 47.17 -47.37
N VAL A 52 -17.69 46.57 -47.75
CA VAL A 52 -17.51 45.12 -47.94
C VAL A 52 -17.00 44.46 -46.67
N LYS A 53 -16.29 45.18 -45.80
CA LYS A 53 -16.23 44.81 -44.38
C LYS A 53 -17.68 44.72 -43.87
N PRO A 54 -18.11 43.57 -43.30
CA PRO A 54 -19.33 43.57 -42.53
C PRO A 54 -19.18 44.56 -41.37
N PRO A 55 -20.29 45.06 -40.78
CA PRO A 55 -20.20 45.56 -39.42
C PRO A 55 -19.52 44.49 -38.55
N GLY A 56 -18.66 44.91 -37.63
CA GLY A 56 -18.23 44.00 -36.57
C GLY A 56 -19.47 43.50 -35.81
N ARG A 57 -19.31 42.40 -35.04
CA ARG A 57 -20.33 41.94 -34.07
C ARG A 57 -20.98 43.15 -33.41
N SER A 58 -22.30 43.24 -33.45
CA SER A 58 -22.98 44.42 -32.93
C SER A 58 -22.63 44.62 -31.46
N GLN A 59 -22.72 45.86 -30.97
CA GLN A 59 -22.38 46.13 -29.57
C GLN A 59 -23.23 45.33 -28.58
N ILE A 60 -24.42 44.87 -29.01
CA ILE A 60 -25.29 43.95 -28.27
C ILE A 60 -24.69 42.53 -28.28
N GLU A 61 -24.36 41.97 -29.46
CA GLU A 61 -23.70 40.64 -29.57
C GLU A 61 -22.40 40.55 -28.76
N LEU A 62 -21.61 41.64 -28.72
CA LEU A 62 -20.39 41.71 -27.93
C LEU A 62 -20.67 41.71 -26.42
N GLN A 63 -21.74 42.37 -25.99
CA GLN A 63 -22.14 42.42 -24.58
C GLN A 63 -22.77 41.10 -24.12
N GLU A 64 -23.57 40.44 -24.96
CA GLU A 64 -24.07 39.07 -24.74
C GLU A 64 -22.94 38.04 -24.66
N GLU A 65 -21.89 38.19 -25.48
CA GLU A 65 -20.70 37.32 -25.44
C GLU A 65 -19.80 37.61 -24.24
N GLU A 66 -19.75 38.86 -23.76
CA GLU A 66 -19.07 39.27 -22.52
C GLU A 66 -19.77 38.68 -21.29
N GLU A 67 -21.09 38.85 -21.14
CA GLU A 67 -21.92 38.27 -20.07
C GLU A 67 -21.78 36.73 -20.03
N LEU A 68 -21.88 36.05 -21.18
CA LEU A 68 -21.69 34.59 -21.29
C LEU A 68 -20.25 34.14 -20.97
N LEU A 69 -19.24 35.01 -21.11
CA LEU A 69 -17.87 34.73 -20.69
C LEU A 69 -17.67 34.99 -19.19
N GLU A 70 -18.30 36.00 -18.62
CA GLU A 70 -18.31 36.25 -17.17
C GLU A 70 -18.95 35.09 -16.41
N ASP A 71 -20.16 34.65 -16.80
CA ASP A 71 -20.85 33.47 -16.23
C ASP A 71 -19.94 32.22 -16.27
N ARG A 72 -19.31 31.96 -17.42
CA ARG A 72 -18.44 30.79 -17.61
C ARG A 72 -17.11 30.88 -16.85
N CYS A 73 -16.61 32.09 -16.59
CA CYS A 73 -15.48 32.31 -15.68
C CYS A 73 -15.90 32.07 -14.23
N TRP A 74 -17.08 32.57 -13.82
CA TRP A 74 -17.61 32.41 -12.47
C TRP A 74 -17.91 30.95 -12.12
N ASP A 75 -18.47 30.17 -13.04
CA ASP A 75 -18.63 28.71 -12.94
C ASP A 75 -17.28 28.00 -12.77
N ALA A 76 -16.26 28.44 -13.51
CA ALA A 76 -14.92 27.84 -13.47
C ALA A 76 -14.19 28.17 -12.16
N GLU A 77 -14.29 29.40 -11.67
CA GLU A 77 -13.74 29.84 -10.38
C GLU A 77 -14.45 29.14 -9.21
N SER A 78 -15.78 29.03 -9.25
CA SER A 78 -16.56 28.34 -8.22
C SER A 78 -16.16 26.86 -8.12
N ARG A 79 -16.05 26.17 -9.26
CA ARG A 79 -15.55 24.79 -9.29
C ARG A 79 -14.11 24.65 -8.83
N LEU A 80 -13.23 25.59 -9.17
CA LEU A 80 -11.85 25.59 -8.70
C LEU A 80 -11.80 25.75 -7.17
N ALA A 81 -12.62 26.61 -6.59
CA ALA A 81 -12.72 26.79 -5.15
C ALA A 81 -13.23 25.52 -4.43
N GLU A 82 -14.20 24.80 -5.00
CA GLU A 82 -14.63 23.49 -4.49
C GLU A 82 -13.50 22.44 -4.55
N GLU A 83 -12.80 22.35 -5.67
CA GLU A 83 -11.66 21.44 -5.86
C GLU A 83 -10.52 21.77 -4.87
N GLU A 84 -10.13 23.04 -4.71
CA GLU A 84 -9.15 23.49 -3.73
C GLU A 84 -9.58 23.21 -2.28
N CYS A 85 -10.86 23.40 -1.94
CA CYS A 85 -11.39 23.04 -0.63
C CYS A 85 -11.22 21.53 -0.36
N SER A 86 -11.61 20.68 -1.32
CA SER A 86 -11.50 19.22 -1.18
C SER A 86 -10.04 18.74 -1.04
N VAL A 87 -9.12 19.30 -1.84
CA VAL A 87 -7.67 19.05 -1.72
C VAL A 87 -7.15 19.53 -0.36
N GLY A 88 -7.66 20.66 0.13
CA GLY A 88 -7.41 21.17 1.47
C GLY A 88 -7.85 20.21 2.58
N GLU A 89 -8.96 19.49 2.40
CA GLU A 89 -9.45 18.46 3.33
C GLU A 89 -8.66 17.16 3.26
N PHE A 90 -8.41 16.61 2.08
CA PHE A 90 -7.56 15.43 1.91
C PHE A 90 -6.15 15.66 2.48
N ARG A 91 -5.60 16.87 2.37
CA ARG A 91 -4.33 17.24 3.00
C ARG A 91 -4.39 17.24 4.53
N LYS A 92 -5.49 17.68 5.16
CA LYS A 92 -5.71 17.60 6.62
C LYS A 92 -5.86 16.14 7.07
N GLU A 93 -6.59 15.33 6.30
CA GLU A 93 -6.81 13.92 6.61
C GLU A 93 -5.50 13.11 6.49
N LEU A 94 -4.69 13.39 5.47
CA LEU A 94 -3.39 12.75 5.25
C LEU A 94 -2.39 13.08 6.38
N THR A 95 -2.33 14.32 6.86
CA THR A 95 -1.46 14.67 7.99
C THR A 95 -1.94 14.04 9.30
N HIS A 96 -3.25 13.98 9.54
CA HIS A 96 -3.81 13.28 10.70
C HIS A 96 -3.51 11.77 10.66
N LYS A 97 -3.76 11.09 9.52
CA LYS A 97 -3.41 9.67 9.30
C LYS A 97 -1.90 9.44 9.47
N GLY A 98 -1.07 10.34 8.95
CA GLY A 98 0.39 10.29 9.12
C GLY A 98 0.82 10.37 10.60
N ALA A 99 0.22 11.28 11.37
CA ALA A 99 0.48 11.40 12.80
C ALA A 99 0.05 10.15 13.58
N LEU A 100 -1.14 9.59 13.28
CA LEU A 100 -1.63 8.35 13.88
C LEU A 100 -0.70 7.16 13.58
N VAL A 101 -0.27 7.00 12.32
CA VAL A 101 0.71 5.97 11.92
C VAL A 101 2.06 6.18 12.64
N GLY A 102 2.50 7.42 12.83
CA GLY A 102 3.67 7.76 13.65
C GLY A 102 3.52 7.31 15.09
N ALA A 103 2.41 7.63 15.74
CA ALA A 103 2.11 7.24 17.12
C ALA A 103 2.01 5.71 17.30
N LEU A 104 1.37 5.00 16.37
CA LEU A 104 1.29 3.54 16.38
C LEU A 104 2.67 2.88 16.21
N ARG A 105 3.51 3.39 15.29
CA ARG A 105 4.90 2.92 15.11
C ARG A 105 5.75 3.18 16.36
N ALA A 106 5.57 4.30 17.04
CA ALA A 106 6.24 4.60 18.30
C ALA A 106 5.77 3.65 19.42
N ASN A 107 4.46 3.40 19.54
CA ASN A 107 3.90 2.50 20.54
C ASN A 107 4.40 1.04 20.34
N LEU A 108 4.47 0.56 19.10
CA LEU A 108 4.97 -0.78 18.80
C LEU A 108 6.43 -0.93 19.26
N LYS A 109 7.30 0.05 18.96
CA LYS A 109 8.69 0.10 19.46
C LYS A 109 8.79 0.22 20.99
N GLU A 110 7.86 0.92 21.63
CA GLU A 110 7.75 0.99 23.09
C GLU A 110 7.45 -0.40 23.69
N LYS A 111 6.48 -1.12 23.12
CA LYS A 111 6.13 -2.48 23.52
C LYS A 111 7.27 -3.47 23.27
N GLU A 112 7.93 -3.39 22.11
CA GLU A 112 9.10 -4.20 21.77
C GLU A 112 10.21 -4.07 22.83
N ARG A 113 10.57 -2.83 23.23
CA ARG A 113 11.53 -2.58 24.31
C ARG A 113 11.08 -3.21 25.64
N HIS A 114 9.83 -2.99 26.03
CA HIS A 114 9.26 -3.58 27.26
C HIS A 114 9.30 -5.12 27.26
N PHE A 115 8.99 -5.77 26.13
CA PHE A 115 9.06 -7.22 26.01
C PHE A 115 10.51 -7.74 26.08
N LEU A 116 11.46 -7.05 25.45
CA LEU A 116 12.89 -7.41 25.52
C LEU A 116 13.47 -7.21 26.93
N GLU A 117 13.07 -6.17 27.65
CA GLU A 117 13.44 -5.94 29.05
C GLU A 117 12.86 -7.02 29.98
N GLU A 118 11.58 -7.36 29.80
CA GLU A 118 10.92 -8.41 30.59
C GLU A 118 11.52 -9.79 30.30
N LEU A 119 11.86 -10.10 29.04
CA LEU A 119 12.56 -11.33 28.67
C LEU A 119 13.95 -11.41 29.31
N LYS A 120 14.71 -10.30 29.34
CA LYS A 120 16.00 -10.21 30.04
C LYS A 120 15.83 -10.44 31.55
N ARG A 121 14.85 -9.80 32.20
CA ARG A 121 14.54 -10.02 33.63
C ARG A 121 14.23 -11.49 33.92
N ARG A 122 13.32 -12.11 33.15
CA ARG A 122 12.94 -13.52 33.33
C ARG A 122 14.10 -14.48 33.10
N SER A 123 14.93 -14.24 32.08
CA SER A 123 16.14 -15.02 31.81
C SER A 123 17.15 -14.95 32.98
N HIS A 124 17.38 -13.76 33.52
CA HIS A 124 18.24 -13.57 34.69
C HIS A 124 17.70 -14.28 35.93
N CYS A 125 16.40 -14.13 36.25
CA CYS A 125 15.76 -14.85 37.36
C CYS A 125 15.83 -16.38 37.19
N SER A 126 15.61 -16.88 35.97
CA SER A 126 15.74 -18.30 35.65
C SER A 126 17.18 -18.81 35.84
N THR A 127 18.17 -18.01 35.47
CA THR A 127 19.60 -18.30 35.68
C THR A 127 19.92 -18.40 37.18
N ILE A 128 19.47 -17.43 37.99
CA ILE A 128 19.66 -17.44 39.46
C ILE A 128 19.06 -18.72 40.06
N LEU A 129 17.78 -19.01 39.76
CA LEU A 129 17.09 -20.20 40.28
C LEU A 129 17.74 -21.51 39.83
N ASN A 130 18.29 -21.56 38.61
CA ASN A 130 19.04 -22.72 38.13
C ASN A 130 20.34 -22.93 38.92
N THR A 131 21.13 -21.86 39.15
CA THR A 131 22.35 -21.97 39.98
C THR A 131 22.05 -22.35 41.42
N GLU A 132 20.91 -21.94 41.98
CA GLU A 132 20.52 -22.31 43.35
C GLU A 132 20.06 -23.77 43.43
N LEU A 133 19.29 -24.25 42.44
CA LEU A 133 18.93 -25.67 42.30
C LEU A 133 20.17 -26.55 42.12
N GLN A 134 21.19 -26.07 41.38
CA GLN A 134 22.46 -26.77 41.20
C GLN A 134 23.22 -26.91 42.53
N LYS A 135 23.37 -25.83 43.31
CA LYS A 135 23.98 -25.88 44.67
C LYS A 135 23.26 -26.88 45.58
N GLN A 136 21.92 -26.89 45.57
CA GLN A 136 21.12 -27.80 46.37
C GLN A 136 21.29 -29.26 45.91
N THR A 137 21.44 -29.49 44.61
CA THR A 137 21.71 -30.81 44.03
C THR A 137 23.12 -31.31 44.41
N GLU A 138 24.13 -30.44 44.36
CA GLU A 138 25.49 -30.74 44.80
C GLU A 138 25.57 -31.04 46.30
N ALA A 139 24.89 -30.25 47.14
CA ALA A 139 24.79 -30.50 48.58
C ALA A 139 24.09 -31.84 48.89
N ALA A 140 23.00 -32.16 48.19
CA ALA A 140 22.30 -33.44 48.32
C ALA A 140 23.16 -34.63 47.87
N ALA A 141 23.93 -34.49 46.78
CA ALA A 141 24.88 -35.49 46.33
C ALA A 141 26.03 -35.70 47.34
N TYR A 142 26.57 -34.63 47.90
CA TYR A 142 27.62 -34.69 48.92
C TYR A 142 27.16 -35.37 50.21
N LEU A 143 25.97 -35.02 50.72
CA LEU A 143 25.36 -35.69 51.88
C LEU A 143 25.04 -37.16 51.59
N SER A 144 24.60 -37.48 50.37
CA SER A 144 24.39 -38.86 49.94
C SER A 144 25.70 -39.66 49.94
N PHE A 145 26.79 -39.08 49.40
CA PHE A 145 28.12 -39.69 49.44
C PHE A 145 28.61 -39.92 50.88
N GLN A 146 28.45 -38.94 51.77
CA GLN A 146 28.76 -39.11 53.19
C GLN A 146 27.97 -40.26 53.83
N LEU A 147 26.65 -40.34 53.58
CA LEU A 147 25.79 -41.41 54.10
C LEU A 147 26.19 -42.78 53.54
N HIS A 148 26.55 -42.88 52.26
CA HIS A 148 27.05 -44.12 51.66
C HIS A 148 28.41 -44.52 52.25
N ALA A 149 29.35 -43.59 52.42
CA ALA A 149 30.64 -43.84 53.05
C ALA A 149 30.51 -44.27 54.54
N ALA A 150 29.59 -43.65 55.29
CA ALA A 150 29.28 -44.03 56.67
C ALA A 150 28.66 -45.44 56.75
N ARG A 151 27.68 -45.74 55.89
CA ARG A 151 27.08 -47.09 55.75
C ARG A 151 28.12 -48.14 55.39
N GLN A 152 29.04 -47.84 54.47
CA GLN A 152 30.15 -48.72 54.11
C GLN A 152 31.08 -48.97 55.31
N LYS A 153 31.53 -47.93 56.02
CA LYS A 153 32.38 -48.08 57.22
C LYS A 153 31.73 -48.96 58.28
N LEU A 154 30.45 -48.73 58.59
CA LEU A 154 29.68 -49.54 59.54
C LEU A 154 29.51 -50.99 59.06
N HIS A 155 29.30 -51.22 57.76
CA HIS A 155 29.22 -52.57 57.20
C HIS A 155 30.56 -53.32 57.32
N HIS A 156 31.69 -52.67 57.01
CA HIS A 156 33.03 -53.26 57.20
C HIS A 156 33.28 -53.60 58.68
N GLN A 157 32.95 -52.69 59.61
CA GLN A 157 33.07 -52.94 61.06
C GLN A 157 32.22 -54.15 61.49
N ARG A 158 30.98 -54.26 61.01
CA ARG A 158 30.09 -55.40 61.31
C ARG A 158 30.61 -56.71 60.73
N MET A 159 31.23 -56.69 59.55
CA MET A 159 31.86 -57.86 58.95
C MET A 159 33.14 -58.28 59.70
N GLN A 160 33.97 -57.32 60.11
CA GLN A 160 35.13 -57.57 60.98
C GLN A 160 34.72 -58.14 62.34
N GLN A 161 33.66 -57.60 62.97
CA GLN A 161 33.11 -58.15 64.20
C GLN A 161 32.63 -59.60 64.01
N ARG A 162 31.93 -59.90 62.90
CA ARG A 162 31.49 -61.26 62.59
C ARG A 162 32.67 -62.21 62.36
N GLN A 163 33.72 -61.77 61.68
CA GLN A 163 34.96 -62.54 61.51
C GLN A 163 35.70 -62.77 62.83
N GLY A 164 35.79 -61.75 63.70
CA GLY A 164 36.39 -61.89 65.03
C GLY A 164 35.62 -62.82 65.97
N LEU A 165 34.28 -62.82 65.91
CA LEU A 165 33.44 -63.77 66.63
C LEU A 165 33.62 -65.20 66.09
N LEU A 166 33.69 -65.39 64.77
CA LEU A 166 33.95 -66.70 64.16
C LEU A 166 35.37 -67.20 64.47
N ALA A 167 36.39 -66.32 64.49
CA ALA A 167 37.75 -66.68 64.90
C ALA A 167 37.81 -67.08 66.37
N ARG A 168 37.12 -66.35 67.27
CA ARG A 168 37.03 -66.69 68.69
C ARG A 168 36.28 -68.01 68.92
N ALA A 169 35.22 -68.26 68.15
CA ALA A 169 34.53 -69.55 68.15
C ALA A 169 35.45 -70.68 67.65
N ASN A 170 36.25 -70.46 66.60
CA ASN A 170 37.16 -71.46 66.04
C ASN A 170 38.33 -71.82 66.99
N ILE A 171 38.72 -70.90 67.89
CA ILE A 171 39.70 -71.18 68.97
C ILE A 171 39.08 -72.02 70.10
N GLN A 172 37.75 -72.07 70.21
CA GLN A 172 37.02 -72.77 71.27
C GLN A 172 36.29 -74.04 70.78
N GLY A 173 36.02 -74.16 69.49
CA GLY A 173 35.38 -75.30 68.82
C GLY A 173 36.32 -76.46 68.49
N ALA A 174 37.36 -76.68 69.31
CA ALA A 174 38.38 -77.71 69.08
C ALA A 174 38.12 -79.04 69.84
N GLN A 175 37.01 -79.16 70.59
CA GLN A 175 36.55 -80.43 71.16
C GLN A 175 35.02 -80.53 71.18
N TYR A 176 34.53 -81.69 70.71
CA TYR A 176 33.13 -82.12 70.62
C TYR A 176 32.21 -81.21 69.78
N GLY A 177 31.22 -81.74 69.08
CA GLY A 177 30.80 -83.13 68.92
C GLY A 177 29.49 -83.15 68.14
N ALA A 178 29.19 -84.22 67.42
CA ALA A 178 27.90 -84.31 66.73
C ALA A 178 26.76 -84.46 67.75
N GLU A 179 25.62 -83.86 67.45
CA GLU A 179 24.30 -84.49 67.58
C GLU A 179 23.34 -83.80 66.60
N GLN A 180 22.38 -84.55 66.08
CA GLN A 180 21.36 -84.03 65.16
C GLN A 180 20.12 -83.62 65.97
N ASN A 181 19.40 -82.58 65.54
CA ASN A 181 17.93 -82.65 65.55
C ASN A 181 17.27 -81.55 64.69
N SER A 182 16.14 -81.90 64.09
CA SER A 182 15.43 -81.08 63.11
C SER A 182 14.18 -80.44 63.69
N VAL A 183 14.09 -79.10 63.66
CA VAL A 183 12.82 -78.36 63.81
C VAL A 183 12.78 -77.22 62.80
N SER A 184 11.70 -77.15 62.02
CA SER A 184 11.48 -76.12 60.98
C SER A 184 10.13 -75.43 61.16
N PRO A 185 10.09 -74.18 61.66
CA PRO A 185 8.95 -73.27 61.52
C PRO A 185 9.15 -72.46 60.22
N GLN A 186 8.57 -72.87 59.10
CA GLN A 186 7.20 -72.55 58.68
C GLN A 186 6.97 -71.04 58.45
N MET A 187 6.81 -70.69 57.17
CA MET A 187 6.51 -69.34 56.68
C MET A 187 5.09 -68.88 57.05
N PRO A 188 4.88 -67.63 57.51
CA PRO A 188 3.60 -66.96 57.40
C PRO A 188 3.42 -66.46 55.95
N SER A 189 2.54 -67.11 55.18
CA SER A 189 2.24 -66.70 53.81
C SER A 189 1.48 -65.38 53.78
N GLY A 190 2.16 -64.30 53.36
CA GLY A 190 1.56 -62.97 53.22
C GLY A 190 0.46 -62.94 52.16
N ALA A 191 -0.80 -62.94 52.61
CA ALA A 191 -1.98 -62.98 51.73
C ALA A 191 -2.02 -61.74 50.82
N SER A 192 -1.71 -61.92 49.54
CA SER A 192 -1.76 -60.87 48.53
C SER A 192 -3.16 -60.76 47.93
N PRO A 193 -3.92 -59.67 48.15
CA PRO A 193 -5.20 -59.47 47.49
C PRO A 193 -4.96 -59.13 46.01
N VAL A 194 -5.05 -60.13 45.14
CA VAL A 194 -4.91 -59.95 43.68
C VAL A 194 -6.15 -59.26 43.10
N VAL A 195 -6.24 -57.95 43.31
CA VAL A 195 -7.29 -57.09 42.74
C VAL A 195 -7.03 -56.94 41.24
N LYS A 196 -7.74 -57.75 40.44
CA LYS A 196 -7.69 -57.68 38.97
C LYS A 196 -8.11 -56.27 38.49
N PRO A 197 -7.26 -55.52 37.76
CA PRO A 197 -7.63 -54.21 37.25
C PRO A 197 -8.68 -54.36 36.14
N LYS A 198 -9.93 -53.99 36.45
CA LYS A 198 -11.05 -54.04 35.50
C LYS A 198 -10.83 -52.99 34.40
N ARG A 199 -10.31 -53.41 33.24
CA ARG A 199 -10.13 -52.58 32.03
C ARG A 199 -11.42 -51.83 31.68
N LYS A 200 -11.48 -50.55 32.03
CA LYS A 200 -12.39 -49.56 31.45
C LYS A 200 -11.54 -48.50 30.76
N SER A 201 -11.40 -48.60 29.44
CA SER A 201 -10.75 -47.55 28.65
C SER A 201 -11.69 -46.34 28.58
N ALA A 202 -11.39 -45.30 29.37
CA ALA A 202 -12.17 -44.07 29.39
C ALA A 202 -11.30 -42.85 29.77
N ARG A 203 -10.77 -42.17 28.74
CA ARG A 203 -10.47 -40.72 28.74
C ARG A 203 -9.53 -40.18 29.84
N ALA A 204 -8.35 -40.77 30.00
CA ALA A 204 -7.29 -40.27 30.90
C ALA A 204 -6.55 -38.99 30.39
N SER A 205 -7.16 -38.19 29.50
CA SER A 205 -6.50 -37.07 28.81
C SER A 205 -6.59 -35.72 29.54
N SER A 206 -7.55 -35.53 30.44
CA SER A 206 -7.94 -34.21 30.98
C SER A 206 -7.23 -33.78 32.28
N ARG A 207 -6.25 -34.56 32.77
CA ARG A 207 -5.58 -34.28 34.06
C ARG A 207 -4.13 -33.77 33.92
N VAL A 208 -3.62 -33.63 32.70
CA VAL A 208 -2.26 -33.11 32.43
C VAL A 208 -2.25 -31.59 32.18
N GLU A 209 -3.36 -31.02 31.69
CA GLU A 209 -3.43 -29.59 31.33
C GLU A 209 -3.39 -28.62 32.52
N ARG A 210 -4.04 -28.94 33.65
CA ARG A 210 -4.07 -28.06 34.85
C ARG A 210 -2.69 -27.77 35.47
N ALA A 211 -1.65 -28.51 35.10
CA ALA A 211 -0.28 -28.21 35.53
C ALA A 211 0.39 -27.10 34.70
N ARG A 212 -0.30 -26.54 33.69
CA ARG A 212 0.26 -25.53 32.75
C ARG A 212 -0.56 -24.23 32.67
N GLU A 213 -1.59 -24.05 33.49
CA GLU A 213 -2.43 -22.82 33.52
C GLU A 213 -1.68 -21.55 34.00
N CYS A 214 -0.46 -21.68 34.56
CA CYS A 214 0.33 -20.54 35.04
C CYS A 214 1.16 -19.82 33.96
N VAL A 215 1.06 -20.22 32.69
CA VAL A 215 1.63 -19.46 31.56
C VAL A 215 0.47 -19.02 30.67
N PRO A 216 0.27 -17.71 30.44
CA PRO A 216 -0.68 -17.24 29.45
C PRO A 216 -0.31 -17.82 28.08
N ILE A 217 -1.15 -18.72 27.55
CA ILE A 217 -1.06 -19.16 26.16
C ILE A 217 -1.65 -18.04 25.31
N GLU A 218 -0.89 -16.95 25.19
CA GLU A 218 -1.11 -15.94 24.18
C GLU A 218 -0.97 -16.63 22.83
N LYS A 219 -2.12 -16.92 22.21
CA LYS A 219 -2.18 -17.46 20.85
C LYS A 219 -1.70 -16.36 19.92
N VAL A 220 -0.40 -16.33 19.68
CA VAL A 220 0.24 -15.52 18.63
C VAL A 220 -0.31 -16.01 17.30
N MET A 221 -1.47 -15.47 16.91
CA MET A 221 -1.87 -15.45 15.53
C MET A 221 -0.81 -14.63 14.81
N GLY A 222 -0.07 -15.28 13.93
CA GLY A 222 0.83 -14.56 13.02
C GLY A 222 0.05 -13.56 12.16
N PRO A 223 0.75 -12.73 11.38
CA PRO A 223 0.12 -11.91 10.35
C PRO A 223 -0.87 -12.78 9.56
N ALA A 224 -2.10 -12.30 9.40
CA ALA A 224 -3.11 -13.04 8.64
C ALA A 224 -2.54 -13.38 7.26
N GLU A 225 -2.68 -14.65 6.85
CA GLU A 225 -2.14 -15.14 5.59
C GLU A 225 -2.58 -14.21 4.45
N PRO A 226 -1.64 -13.65 3.66
CA PRO A 226 -1.97 -12.56 2.76
C PRO A 226 -2.90 -13.07 1.67
N THR A 227 -4.18 -12.70 1.77
CA THR A 227 -5.21 -13.00 0.77
C THR A 227 -4.67 -12.68 -0.61
N ALA A 228 -4.72 -13.65 -1.52
CA ALA A 228 -4.25 -13.47 -2.88
C ALA A 228 -4.86 -12.19 -3.49
N MET A 229 -4.01 -11.39 -4.13
CA MET A 229 -4.42 -10.14 -4.78
C MET A 229 -5.61 -10.42 -5.73
N PRO A 230 -6.69 -9.61 -5.69
CA PRO A 230 -7.77 -9.75 -6.65
C PRO A 230 -7.21 -9.54 -8.07
N ASP A 231 -7.62 -10.41 -8.99
CA ASP A 231 -7.08 -10.47 -10.35
C ASP A 231 -7.09 -9.08 -11.04
N PRO A 232 -5.91 -8.53 -11.41
CA PRO A 232 -5.82 -7.22 -12.06
C PRO A 232 -6.50 -7.17 -13.43
N ALA A 233 -6.71 -8.31 -14.12
CA ALA A 233 -7.41 -8.35 -15.41
C ALA A 233 -8.85 -7.81 -15.32
N LEU A 234 -9.48 -7.90 -14.14
CA LEU A 234 -10.81 -7.32 -13.85
C LEU A 234 -10.87 -5.79 -13.97
N PHE A 235 -9.71 -5.11 -14.04
CA PHE A 235 -9.59 -3.67 -14.28
C PHE A 235 -9.13 -3.33 -15.70
N LEU A 236 -8.52 -4.28 -16.42
CA LEU A 236 -8.00 -4.10 -17.78
C LEU A 236 -9.08 -4.25 -18.87
N HIS A 237 -10.19 -4.92 -18.56
CA HIS A 237 -11.34 -5.01 -19.46
C HIS A 237 -12.31 -3.83 -19.25
N PRO A 238 -12.60 -3.03 -20.29
CA PRO A 238 -13.65 -2.01 -20.22
C PRO A 238 -14.98 -2.62 -19.79
N ARG A 239 -15.56 -2.10 -18.70
CA ARG A 239 -16.80 -2.62 -18.09
C ARG A 239 -18.01 -2.40 -19.02
N ARG A 240 -18.17 -3.25 -20.03
CA ARG A 240 -19.45 -3.44 -20.71
C ARG A 240 -20.47 -3.86 -19.65
N HIS A 241 -21.44 -3.02 -19.38
CA HIS A 241 -22.43 -3.20 -18.32
C HIS A 241 -23.35 -4.39 -18.60
N ARG A 242 -22.88 -5.61 -18.32
CA ARG A 242 -23.68 -6.83 -18.39
C ARG A 242 -24.73 -6.75 -17.28
N ALA A 243 -25.96 -6.42 -17.65
CA ALA A 243 -27.07 -6.29 -16.74
C ALA A 243 -27.21 -7.57 -15.90
N ARG A 244 -26.98 -7.47 -14.58
CA ARG A 244 -27.18 -8.60 -13.66
C ARG A 244 -28.67 -8.84 -13.50
N SER A 245 -29.18 -9.88 -14.16
CA SER A 245 -30.50 -10.45 -13.84
C SER A 245 -30.56 -10.77 -12.34
N ARG A 246 -31.69 -10.48 -11.70
CA ARG A 246 -31.89 -10.70 -10.26
C ARG A 246 -32.31 -12.16 -10.02
N HIS A 247 -31.42 -12.97 -9.42
CA HIS A 247 -31.79 -14.29 -8.92
C HIS A 247 -31.39 -14.50 -7.45
N THR A 248 -32.39 -14.35 -6.58
CA THR A 248 -32.72 -15.24 -5.44
C THR A 248 -31.59 -15.95 -4.67
N VAL A 249 -31.25 -15.37 -3.51
CA VAL A 249 -31.31 -15.99 -2.15
C VAL A 249 -30.86 -17.46 -1.95
N ALA A 250 -29.75 -17.58 -1.18
CA ALA A 250 -29.39 -18.64 -0.21
C ALA A 250 -29.09 -20.10 -0.63
N GLN A 251 -27.86 -20.56 -0.31
CA GLN A 251 -27.65 -21.63 0.69
C GLN A 251 -26.20 -21.71 1.26
N ARG A 252 -25.95 -22.68 2.15
CA ARG A 252 -24.77 -22.88 3.03
C ARG A 252 -23.48 -23.35 2.32
N GLN A 253 -22.35 -23.19 3.01
CA GLN A 253 -21.00 -23.76 2.75
C GLN A 253 -20.88 -25.26 3.16
N PRO A 254 -19.69 -25.92 3.12
CA PRO A 254 -18.83 -26.37 1.99
C PRO A 254 -18.46 -27.89 2.20
N PRO A 255 -17.28 -28.49 1.82
CA PRO A 255 -16.21 -28.17 0.86
C PRO A 255 -15.93 -29.36 -0.13
N LEU A 256 -14.65 -29.59 -0.51
CA LEU A 256 -14.08 -30.52 -1.53
C LEU A 256 -14.08 -29.95 -2.97
N GLY A 257 -13.04 -30.13 -3.81
CA GLY A 257 -11.72 -30.76 -3.62
C GLY A 257 -10.76 -30.39 -4.78
N LEU A 258 -9.47 -30.76 -4.68
CA LEU A 258 -8.46 -30.59 -5.75
C LEU A 258 -8.71 -31.61 -6.87
N GLU A 259 -8.55 -31.22 -8.15
CA GLU A 259 -7.61 -31.69 -9.20
C GLU A 259 -7.68 -30.66 -10.36
N LYS A 260 -6.84 -30.59 -11.41
CA LYS A 260 -5.38 -30.59 -11.66
C LYS A 260 -5.24 -30.66 -13.21
N GLU A 261 -4.30 -29.94 -13.82
CA GLU A 261 -3.80 -30.08 -15.23
C GLU A 261 -4.78 -29.86 -16.42
N ASP A 262 -4.40 -29.21 -17.55
CA ASP A 262 -3.32 -28.22 -17.77
C ASP A 262 -3.79 -27.05 -18.70
N GLU A 263 -3.38 -26.64 -19.92
CA GLU A 263 -2.38 -26.99 -20.97
C GLU A 263 -1.92 -25.67 -21.70
N GLU A 264 -1.47 -25.72 -22.98
CA GLU A 264 -0.91 -24.60 -23.78
C GLU A 264 -2.02 -23.77 -24.54
N GLU A 265 -1.83 -22.70 -25.33
CA GLU A 265 -0.87 -22.41 -26.41
C GLU A 265 -0.98 -20.92 -26.89
N GLY A 266 0.11 -20.35 -27.47
CA GLY A 266 0.07 -19.19 -28.40
C GLY A 266 -0.06 -17.78 -27.78
N GLY A 267 0.80 -16.79 -28.06
CA GLY A 267 1.94 -16.71 -28.99
C GLY A 267 1.61 -15.91 -30.27
N GLY A 268 1.86 -14.60 -30.28
CA GLY A 268 1.62 -13.76 -31.46
C GLY A 268 1.87 -12.26 -31.23
N GLU A 269 3.09 -11.79 -31.47
CA GLU A 269 3.40 -10.35 -31.54
C GLU A 269 2.96 -9.77 -32.88
N GLY A 270 2.48 -8.52 -32.88
CA GLY A 270 1.97 -7.82 -34.06
C GLY A 270 2.20 -6.32 -34.01
N LEU A 271 3.38 -5.88 -34.44
CA LEU A 271 3.75 -4.46 -34.60
C LEU A 271 3.05 -3.85 -35.84
N VAL A 272 2.58 -2.60 -35.74
CA VAL A 272 2.69 -1.50 -36.74
C VAL A 272 1.72 -0.34 -36.41
N GLU A 273 2.32 0.81 -36.11
CA GLU A 273 1.79 2.19 -36.28
C GLU A 273 2.42 2.74 -37.61
N PRO A 274 1.97 3.85 -38.24
CA PRO A 274 1.05 4.88 -37.72
C PRO A 274 0.01 5.49 -38.73
N GLN A 275 -0.69 6.53 -38.25
CA GLN A 275 -1.07 7.77 -38.98
C GLN A 275 -2.27 7.78 -39.97
N GLY A 276 -3.21 8.73 -39.75
CA GLY A 276 -4.26 9.15 -40.70
C GLY A 276 -5.16 10.27 -40.12
N GLU A 277 -5.47 11.31 -40.90
CA GLU A 277 -6.16 12.53 -40.40
C GLU A 277 -7.66 12.68 -40.82
N ARG A 278 -8.34 13.65 -40.18
CA ARG A 278 -9.53 14.44 -40.63
C ARG A 278 -10.94 13.80 -40.72
N ALA A 279 -11.79 14.19 -39.76
CA ALA A 279 -13.14 14.80 -39.91
C ALA A 279 -13.69 15.08 -38.49
N ARG A 280 -13.93 16.29 -37.95
CA ARG A 280 -14.71 17.49 -38.35
C ARG A 280 -16.21 17.27 -38.62
N LEU A 281 -17.03 17.91 -37.77
CA LEU A 281 -18.51 18.04 -37.79
C LEU A 281 -19.25 16.73 -37.41
N LEU A 282 -20.37 16.74 -36.69
CA LEU A 282 -21.45 17.73 -36.55
C LEU A 282 -21.90 17.99 -35.10
N SER A 283 -22.60 19.12 -34.89
CA SER A 283 -23.34 19.42 -33.65
C SER A 283 -24.69 18.69 -33.60
N SER A 284 -25.19 18.41 -32.39
CA SER A 284 -26.62 18.29 -32.12
C SER A 284 -26.93 18.92 -30.76
N ALA A 285 -27.87 19.87 -30.73
CA ALA A 285 -28.45 20.34 -29.48
C ALA A 285 -29.40 19.28 -28.91
N ALA A 286 -29.62 19.32 -27.59
CA ALA A 286 -30.64 18.52 -26.90
C ALA A 286 -31.40 19.42 -25.93
N VAL A 287 -32.70 19.60 -26.17
CA VAL A 287 -33.58 20.43 -25.34
C VAL A 287 -34.14 19.60 -24.19
N PRO A 288 -34.07 20.06 -22.92
CA PRO A 288 -34.78 19.43 -21.82
C PRO A 288 -36.28 19.81 -21.85
N PRO A 289 -37.22 18.86 -21.72
CA PRO A 289 -38.63 19.19 -21.57
C PRO A 289 -38.92 19.72 -20.16
N ALA A 290 -39.69 20.81 -20.08
CA ALA A 290 -40.28 21.23 -18.81
C ALA A 290 -41.35 20.24 -18.35
N ALA A 291 -41.50 20.07 -17.03
CA ALA A 291 -42.59 19.32 -16.42
C ALA A 291 -43.26 20.22 -15.37
N GLU A 292 -44.59 20.30 -15.41
CA GLU A 292 -45.35 21.35 -14.72
C GLU A 292 -45.60 21.07 -13.24
N THR A 293 -45.86 22.15 -12.51
CA THR A 293 -46.41 22.15 -11.16
C THR A 293 -47.77 21.47 -11.10
N LYS A 294 -48.00 20.68 -10.04
CA LYS A 294 -49.33 20.61 -9.40
C LYS A 294 -49.19 20.68 -7.88
N ALA A 295 -50.05 21.48 -7.28
CA ALA A 295 -50.34 21.48 -5.86
C ALA A 295 -51.84 21.20 -5.69
N ASP A 296 -52.15 20.35 -4.72
CA ASP A 296 -53.40 20.22 -3.95
C ASP A 296 -53.08 19.35 -2.72
#